data_AF-A0A183CT13-F1
#
_entry.id   AF-A0A183CT13-F1
#
_cell.length_a   1.000
_cell.length_b   1.000
_cell.length_c   1.000
_cell.angle_alpha   90.00
_cell.angle_beta   90.00
_cell.angle_gamma   90.00
#
_symmetry.space_group_name_H-M   'P 1'
#
loop_
_entity.id
_entity.type
_entity.pdbx_description
1 polymer ?
#
loop_
_entity_poly.entity_id
_entity_poly.type
_entity_poly.pdbx_seq_one_letter_code
_entity_poly.pdbx_strand_id
1 'polypeptide(L)' 'MAKILCAFQERGGNTLVHCVAGVSRSASLCIAYLMKHERMSLRQAYHYVKSARPIIRPNLGFWQQLVDYERKLR' A
#
# COMPACT_ATOMS: atom_id res chain seq x y z
N MET A 1 -7.28 -9.97 -2.08
CA MET A 1 -6.28 -9.05 -2.68
C MET A 1 -5.02 -8.83 -1.84
N ALA A 2 -4.98 -9.14 -0.53
CA ALA A 2 -3.73 -9.14 0.26
C ALA A 2 -2.86 -10.40 0.11
N LYS A 3 -3.42 -11.53 -0.37
CA LYS A 3 -2.68 -12.79 -0.59
C LYS A 3 -1.86 -12.82 -1.90
N ILE A 4 -2.08 -11.88 -2.84
CA ILE A 4 -1.44 -11.93 -4.16
C ILE A 4 0.03 -11.47 -4.08
N LEU A 5 0.36 -10.47 -3.25
CA LEU A 5 1.73 -9.93 -3.19
C LEU A 5 2.75 -10.91 -2.57
N CYS A 6 2.42 -11.57 -1.46
CA CYS A 6 3.33 -12.54 -0.85
C CYS A 6 3.50 -13.83 -1.67
N ALA A 7 2.43 -14.35 -2.28
CA ALA A 7 2.48 -15.62 -2.99
C ALA A 7 3.40 -15.59 -4.23
N PHE A 8 3.62 -14.42 -4.84
CA PHE A 8 4.52 -14.27 -5.98
C PHE A 8 5.99 -14.05 -5.58
N GLN A 9 6.28 -13.47 -4.42
CA GLN A 9 7.65 -13.38 -3.91
C GLN A 9 8.27 -14.76 -3.70
N GLU A 10 7.50 -15.72 -3.19
CA GLU A 10 7.95 -17.11 -2.95
C GLU A 10 8.33 -17.86 -4.25
N ARG A 11 7.87 -17.38 -5.41
CA ARG A 11 8.14 -17.99 -6.73
C ARG A 11 9.17 -17.23 -7.56
N GLY A 12 9.81 -16.19 -7.00
CA GLY A 12 10.83 -15.40 -7.69
C GLY A 12 10.29 -14.53 -8.84
N GLY A 13 9.00 -14.17 -8.81
CA GLY A 13 8.36 -13.36 -9.86
C GLY A 13 8.17 -11.89 -9.48
N ASN A 14 7.99 -11.03 -10.49
CA ASN A 14 7.65 -9.62 -10.30
C ASN A 14 6.13 -9.40 -10.34
N THR A 15 5.60 -8.57 -9.43
CA THR A 15 4.17 -8.23 -9.36
C THR A 15 3.94 -6.75 -9.66
N LEU A 16 3.02 -6.46 -10.60
CA LEU A 16 2.56 -5.10 -10.89
C LEU A 16 1.22 -4.83 -10.19
N VAL A 17 1.17 -3.80 -9.35
CA VAL A 17 -0.08 -3.30 -8.76
C VAL A 17 -0.47 -2.00 -9.46
N HIS A 18 -1.61 -2.00 -10.15
CA HIS A 18 -2.08 -0.81 -10.86
C HIS A 18 -3.56 -0.51 -10.59
N CYS A 19 -3.93 0.73 -10.88
CA CYS A 19 -5.30 1.19 -11.03
C CYS A 19 -5.32 2.19 -12.18
N VAL A 20 -6.50 2.69 -12.57
CA VAL A 20 -6.65 3.56 -13.76
C VAL A 20 -5.61 4.69 -13.84
N ALA A 21 -5.45 5.49 -12.77
CA ALA A 21 -4.48 6.60 -12.76
C ALA A 21 -3.19 6.29 -11.97
N GLY A 22 -3.16 5.19 -11.22
CA GLY A 22 -2.05 4.91 -10.30
C GLY A 22 -1.90 5.96 -9.17
N VAL A 23 -2.99 6.65 -8.80
CA VAL A 23 -2.97 7.75 -7.81
C VAL A 23 -3.56 7.34 -6.46
N SER A 24 -4.68 6.60 -6.46
CA SER A 24 -5.50 6.38 -5.26
C SER A 24 -5.56 4.90 -4.87
N ARG A 25 -6.36 4.07 -5.55
CA ARG A 25 -6.59 2.65 -5.22
C ARG A 25 -5.32 1.82 -5.09
N SER A 26 -4.48 1.80 -6.13
CA SER A 26 -3.25 1.01 -6.13
C SER A 26 -2.25 1.53 -5.09
N ALA A 27 -2.14 2.86 -4.93
CA ALA A 27 -1.28 3.46 -3.92
C ALA A 27 -1.72 3.06 -2.49
N SER A 28 -3.02 3.12 -2.19
CA SER A 28 -3.56 2.67 -0.91
C SER A 28 -3.27 1.20 -0.62
N LEU A 29 -3.37 0.33 -1.63
CA LEU A 29 -3.04 -1.08 -1.46
C LEU A 29 -1.54 -1.28 -1.16
N CYS A 30 -0.66 -0.58 -1.87
CA CYS A 30 0.80 -0.65 -1.60
C CYS A 30 1.13 -0.14 -0.20
N ILE A 31 0.50 0.96 0.25
CA ILE A 31 0.69 1.49 1.61
C ILE A 31 0.26 0.45 2.65
N ALA A 32 -0.95 -0.11 2.51
CA ALA A 32 -1.45 -1.13 3.43
C ALA A 32 -0.54 -2.38 3.47
N TYR A 33 0.01 -2.77 2.32
CA TYR A 33 0.95 -3.89 2.22
C TYR A 33 2.20 -3.63 3.05
N LEU A 34 2.85 -2.48 2.85
CA LEU A 34 4.05 -2.08 3.60
C LEU A 34 3.77 -1.99 5.10
N MET A 35 2.60 -1.48 5.49
CA MET A 35 2.24 -1.43 6.90
C MET A 35 2.18 -2.83 7.54
N LYS A 36 1.55 -3.79 6.85
CA LYS A 36 1.37 -5.14 7.38
C LYS A 36 2.64 -5.99 7.34
N HIS A 37 3.37 -5.94 6.22
CA HIS A 37 4.46 -6.89 5.95
C HIS A 37 5.83 -6.33 6.33
N GLU A 38 6.04 -5.03 6.17
CA GLU A 38 7.30 -4.35 6.53
C GLU A 38 7.21 -3.63 7.88
N ARG A 39 6.11 -3.83 8.62
CA ARG A 39 5.84 -3.22 9.94
C ARG A 39 6.01 -1.69 9.96
N MET A 40 5.74 -1.04 8.84
CA MET A 40 5.80 0.41 8.74
C MET A 40 4.55 1.05 9.35
N SER A 41 4.71 2.19 10.03
CA SER A 41 3.58 3.08 10.33
C SER A 41 2.93 3.58 9.02
N LEU A 42 1.67 4.02 9.09
CA LEU A 42 0.99 4.65 7.95
C LEU A 42 1.82 5.80 7.38
N ARG A 43 2.41 6.62 8.25
CA ARG A 43 3.28 7.72 7.86
C ARG A 43 4.49 7.24 7.06
N GLN A 44 5.23 6.24 7.57
CA GLN A 44 6.40 5.69 6.89
C GLN A 44 6.04 5.07 5.54
N ALA A 45 5.00 4.24 5.50
CA ALA A 45 4.54 3.58 4.27
C ALA A 45 4.08 4.60 3.22
N TYR A 46 3.34 5.65 3.63
CA TYR A 46 2.94 6.71 2.71
C TYR A 46 4.14 7.45 2.11
N HIS A 47 5.11 7.87 2.94
CA HIS A 47 6.30 8.56 2.44
C HIS A 47 7.16 7.68 1.54
N TYR A 48 7.27 6.38 1.84
CA TYR A 48 7.98 5.42 1.00
C TYR A 48 7.34 5.30 -0.39
N VAL A 49 6.01 5.15 -0.48
CA VAL A 49 5.34 5.09 -1.79
C VAL A 49 5.38 6.45 -2.49
N LYS A 50 5.32 7.56 -1.75
CA LYS A 50 5.38 8.93 -2.30
C LYS A 50 6.74 9.25 -2.90
N SER A 51 7.84 8.81 -2.29
CA SER A 51 9.18 9.02 -2.85
C SER A 51 9.38 8.26 -4.15
N ALA A 52 8.85 7.04 -4.26
CA ALA A 52 8.88 6.25 -5.49
C ALA A 52 7.91 6.76 -6.56
N ARG A 53 6.76 7.31 -6.17
CA ARG A 53 5.73 7.84 -7.08
C ARG A 53 5.13 9.15 -6.53
N PRO A 54 5.68 10.33 -6.92
CA PRO A 54 5.27 11.62 -6.35
C PRO A 54 3.80 12.00 -6.59
N ILE A 55 3.11 11.42 -7.58
CA ILE A 55 1.72 11.77 -7.89
C ILE A 55 0.68 11.08 -7.00
N ILE A 56 1.07 10.15 -6.12
CA ILE A 56 0.08 9.44 -5.30
C ILE A 56 -0.70 10.42 -4.42
N ARG A 57 -1.99 10.12 -4.29
CA ARG A 57 -2.95 10.84 -3.46
C ARG A 57 -4.14 9.91 -3.21
N PRO A 58 -4.07 9.03 -2.18
CA PRO A 58 -5.25 8.33 -1.69
C PRO A 58 -6.41 9.31 -1.48
N ASN A 59 -7.62 8.90 -1.84
CA ASN A 59 -8.79 9.73 -1.52
C ASN A 59 -9.08 9.65 -0.01
N LEU A 60 -9.94 10.54 0.48
CA LEU A 60 -10.23 10.63 1.91
C LEU A 60 -10.78 9.33 2.49
N GLY A 61 -11.64 8.61 1.76
CA GLY A 61 -12.21 7.34 2.20
C GLY A 61 -11.14 6.25 2.35
N PHE A 62 -10.23 6.12 1.38
CA PHE A 62 -9.10 5.18 1.53
C PHE A 62 -8.13 5.63 2.62
N TRP A 63 -7.93 6.92 2.81
CA TRP A 63 -7.08 7.42 3.89
C TRP A 63 -7.63 7.05 5.26
N GLN A 64 -8.93 7.25 5.49
CA GLN A 64 -9.61 6.83 6.73
C GLN A 64 -9.49 5.32 6.95
N GLN A 65 -9.71 4.52 5.90
CA GLN A 65 -9.54 3.07 5.97
C GLN A 65 -8.10 2.67 6.33
N LEU A 66 -7.08 3.39 5.83
CA LEU A 66 -5.68 3.16 6.17
C LEU A 66 -5.36 3.53 7.62
N VAL A 67 -5.94 4.62 8.14
CA VAL A 67 -5.82 4.98 9.57
C VAL A 67 -6.43 3.90 10.46
N ASP A 68 -7.65 3.45 10.13
CA ASP A 68 -8.30 2.37 10.87
C ASP A 68 -7.55 1.05 10.76
N TYR A 69 -6.92 0.80 9.61
CA TYR A 69 -6.08 -0.36 9.40
C TYR A 69 -4.82 -0.32 10.28
N GLU A 70 -4.15 0.84 10.39
CA GLU A 70 -2.99 1.01 11.29
C GLU A 70 -3.36 0.67 12.73
N ARG A 71 -4.53 1.11 13.20
CA ARG A 71 -5.02 0.81 14.55
C ARG A 71 -5.25 -0.68 14.78
N LYS A 72 -5.68 -1.42 13.75
CA LYS A 72 -5.93 -2.87 13.81
C LYS A 72 -4.67 -3.73 13.73
N LEU A 73 -3.56 -3.17 13.24
CA LEU A 73 -2.27 -3.86 13.14
C LEU A 73 -1.42 -3.74 14.40
N ARG A 74 -1.75 -2.79 15.28
CA ARG A 74 -1.18 -2.64 16.62
C ARG A 74 -1.91 -3.52 17.60
#